data_AF-A0A1I4BYT4-F1
#
_entry.id   AF-A0A1I4BYT4-F1
#
_cell.length_a   1.000
_cell.length_b   1.000
_cell.length_c   1.000
_cell.angle_alpha   90.00
_cell.angle_beta   90.00
_cell.angle_gamma   90.00
#
_symmetry.space_group_name_H-M   'P 1'
#
loop_
_entity.id
_entity.type
_entity.pdbx_description
1 polymer ?
#
loop_
_entity_poly.entity_id
_entity_poly.type
_entity_poly.pdbx_seq_one_letter_code
_entity_poly.pdbx_strand_id
1 'polypeptide(L)'
;NDRTPVPAELPGAGSEVRYLQPYPDRMLPEDPQESVVARETIELAFIVAVQHLPPRQRAVFILRDVLGWPASKAADALELTVASVTSALQRARVTMREQLPDRRLDWRSPARHELSDDERGVVKSYMDAHERNDLNGLMALLRDDLRFAMLPEPGTSVITAKDAVDGWVSGGLFQRGYDDWRCLATTVNRMPAAVLYLRTPDDPEYRLFTIAVLHIVDGKIAELTGFDATDKPWLSLPPTLSSDKSPIVDESSARAAITEVTAE
;
A
#
# COMPACT_ATOMS: atom_id res chain seq x y z
N ASN A 1 -13.61 -38.25 8.39
CA ASN A 1 -14.40 -37.36 9.24
C ASN A 1 -14.59 -36.07 8.44
N ASP A 2 -15.79 -35.95 7.90
CA ASP A 2 -16.23 -34.99 6.89
C ASP A 2 -15.97 -33.53 7.29
N ARG A 3 -15.36 -32.75 6.39
CA ARG A 3 -15.17 -31.29 6.49
C ARG A 3 -15.20 -30.63 5.12
N THR A 4 -16.15 -31.06 4.29
CA THR A 4 -16.46 -30.37 3.03
C THR A 4 -17.11 -29.03 3.38
N PRO A 5 -16.51 -27.86 3.06
CA PRO A 5 -17.21 -26.59 3.23
C PRO A 5 -18.27 -26.49 2.13
N VAL A 6 -19.52 -26.31 2.53
CA VAL A 6 -20.62 -25.93 1.65
C VAL A 6 -20.28 -24.58 1.00
N PRO A 7 -20.57 -24.36 -0.31
CA PRO A 7 -20.30 -23.07 -0.93
C PRO A 7 -21.17 -22.00 -0.25
N ALA A 8 -20.55 -21.13 0.53
CA ALA A 8 -21.20 -19.89 0.92
C ALA A 8 -21.26 -18.99 -0.32
N GLU A 9 -22.47 -18.51 -0.57
CA GLU A 9 -22.92 -17.73 -1.71
C GLU A 9 -21.99 -16.54 -2.04
N LEU A 10 -22.01 -16.13 -3.31
CA LEU A 10 -21.37 -14.90 -3.80
C LEU A 10 -21.61 -13.74 -2.82
N PRO A 11 -20.58 -12.98 -2.39
CA PRO A 11 -20.80 -11.82 -1.55
C PRO A 11 -21.74 -10.86 -2.27
N GLY A 12 -22.93 -10.67 -1.69
CA GLY A 12 -23.90 -9.69 -2.14
C GLY A 12 -23.28 -8.28 -2.16
N ALA A 13 -23.87 -7.40 -2.96
CA ALA A 13 -23.57 -5.97 -2.99
C ALA A 13 -23.64 -5.39 -1.55
N GLY A 14 -22.49 -5.31 -0.86
CA GLY A 14 -22.52 -4.97 0.57
C GLY A 14 -21.23 -5.07 1.39
N SER A 15 -20.07 -5.48 0.87
CA SER A 15 -18.80 -5.25 1.59
C SER A 15 -18.22 -3.91 1.16
N GLU A 16 -18.57 -2.84 1.88
CA GLU A 16 -17.89 -1.57 1.73
C GLU A 16 -16.44 -1.77 2.20
N VAL A 17 -15.48 -1.75 1.27
CA VAL A 17 -14.06 -1.82 1.60
C VAL A 17 -13.71 -0.55 2.38
N ARG A 18 -13.53 -0.68 3.71
CA ARG A 18 -13.35 0.48 4.62
C ARG A 18 -11.91 0.98 4.71
N TYR A 19 -10.97 0.30 4.05
CA TYR A 19 -9.55 0.56 4.13
C TYR A 19 -8.89 0.28 2.77
N LEU A 20 -7.73 0.86 2.52
CA LEU A 20 -7.02 0.69 1.25
C LEU A 20 -6.69 -0.78 1.04
N GLN A 21 -6.79 -1.24 -0.19
CA GLN A 21 -6.22 -2.52 -0.61
C GLN A 21 -4.93 -2.24 -1.38
N PRO A 22 -3.97 -3.17 -1.37
CA PRO A 22 -2.86 -3.09 -2.29
C PRO A 22 -3.40 -3.42 -3.70
N TYR A 23 -3.47 -2.41 -4.57
CA TYR A 23 -3.80 -2.61 -5.98
C TYR A 23 -2.54 -2.54 -6.83
N PRO A 24 -2.29 -3.53 -7.71
CA PRO A 24 -1.22 -3.44 -8.69
C PRO A 24 -1.42 -2.24 -9.60
N ASP A 25 -0.34 -1.56 -9.96
CA ASP A 25 -0.41 -0.35 -10.78
C ASP A 25 -1.00 -0.63 -12.17
N ARG A 26 -0.78 -1.82 -12.71
CA ARG A 26 -1.38 -2.30 -13.98
C ARG A 26 -2.92 -2.36 -13.97
N MET A 27 -3.55 -2.29 -12.80
CA MET A 27 -5.01 -2.25 -12.67
C MET A 27 -5.55 -0.82 -12.52
N LEU A 28 -4.66 0.18 -12.42
CA LEU A 28 -5.04 1.59 -12.36
C LEU A 28 -5.15 2.15 -13.79
N PRO A 29 -6.17 2.97 -14.09
CA PRO A 29 -6.36 3.50 -15.44
C PRO A 29 -5.16 4.35 -15.90
N GLU A 30 -4.76 4.21 -17.17
CA GLU A 30 -3.59 4.87 -17.76
C GLU A 30 -3.84 6.32 -18.26
N ASP A 31 -5.10 6.79 -18.24
CA ASP A 31 -5.59 7.97 -18.98
C ASP A 31 -4.62 9.16 -19.19
N PRO A 32 -4.13 9.40 -20.41
CA PRO A 32 -3.24 10.51 -20.72
C PRO A 32 -4.06 11.77 -21.03
N GLN A 33 -3.95 12.81 -20.18
CA GLN A 33 -3.86 14.23 -20.54
C GLN A 33 -3.91 15.13 -19.30
N GLU A 34 -3.00 16.11 -19.28
CA GLU A 34 -2.78 17.20 -18.31
C GLU A 34 -2.18 16.88 -16.93
N SER A 35 -0.87 17.20 -16.85
CA SER A 35 -0.03 17.26 -15.66
C SER A 35 0.12 15.97 -14.88
N VAL A 36 1.13 15.20 -15.29
CA VAL A 36 1.70 14.06 -14.55
C VAL A 36 1.85 14.37 -13.05
N VAL A 37 2.20 15.61 -12.67
CA VAL A 37 2.30 16.10 -11.28
C VAL A 37 0.99 16.04 -10.49
N ALA A 38 -0.17 16.24 -11.12
CA ALA A 38 -1.46 16.28 -10.44
C ALA A 38 -1.96 14.87 -10.08
N ARG A 39 -1.59 13.85 -10.85
CA ARG A 39 -2.26 12.55 -10.84
C ARG A 39 -1.90 11.67 -9.63
N GLU A 40 -0.63 11.58 -9.26
CA GLU A 40 -0.21 10.77 -8.10
C GLU A 40 -0.65 11.39 -6.76
N THR A 41 -0.62 12.72 -6.65
CA THR A 41 -1.14 13.42 -5.45
C THR A 41 -2.64 13.27 -5.33
N ILE A 42 -3.38 13.29 -6.45
CA ILE A 42 -4.82 13.01 -6.49
C ILE A 42 -5.12 11.56 -6.09
N GLU A 43 -4.31 10.59 -6.51
CA GLU A 43 -4.54 9.17 -6.22
C GLU A 43 -4.34 8.82 -4.74
N LEU A 44 -3.28 9.32 -4.11
CA LEU A 44 -3.08 9.08 -2.69
C LEU A 44 -4.05 9.89 -1.82
N ALA A 45 -4.36 11.13 -2.21
CA ALA A 45 -5.40 11.90 -1.54
C ALA A 45 -6.78 11.23 -1.70
N PHE A 46 -7.06 10.61 -2.84
CA PHE A 46 -8.28 9.83 -3.06
C PHE A 46 -8.31 8.58 -2.18
N ILE A 47 -7.20 7.85 -2.10
CA ILE A 47 -7.02 6.69 -1.24
C ILE A 47 -7.25 7.04 0.24
N VAL A 48 -6.57 8.07 0.75
CA VAL A 48 -6.74 8.53 2.14
C VAL A 48 -8.15 9.06 2.37
N ALA A 49 -8.74 9.74 1.38
CA ALA A 49 -10.13 10.17 1.43
C ALA A 49 -11.09 8.97 1.52
N VAL A 50 -10.83 7.88 0.81
CA VAL A 50 -11.63 6.65 0.90
C VAL A 50 -11.56 6.02 2.29
N GLN A 51 -10.37 5.98 2.88
CA GLN A 51 -10.12 5.29 4.16
C GLN A 51 -10.53 6.08 5.39
N HIS A 52 -10.29 7.39 5.40
CA HIS A 52 -10.34 8.18 6.63
C HIS A 52 -11.50 9.18 6.66
N LEU A 53 -12.11 9.50 5.51
CA LEU A 53 -13.25 10.40 5.49
C LEU A 53 -14.57 9.64 5.64
N PRO A 54 -15.48 10.11 6.52
CA PRO A 54 -16.86 9.64 6.53
C PRO A 54 -17.52 9.78 5.14
N PRO A 55 -18.45 8.90 4.76
CA PRO A 55 -18.98 8.82 3.38
C PRO A 55 -19.41 10.16 2.77
N ARG A 56 -20.06 11.02 3.56
CA ARG A 56 -20.49 12.37 3.12
C ARG A 56 -19.33 13.34 2.93
N GLN A 57 -18.34 13.31 3.80
CA GLN A 57 -17.15 14.17 3.69
C GLN A 57 -16.28 13.74 2.51
N ARG A 58 -16.18 12.42 2.29
CA ARG A 58 -15.53 11.80 1.13
C ARG A 58 -16.15 12.26 -0.19
N ALA A 59 -17.47 12.13 -0.32
CA ALA A 59 -18.18 12.55 -1.53
C ALA A 59 -17.99 14.05 -1.81
N VAL A 60 -18.10 14.89 -0.77
CA VAL A 60 -17.86 16.33 -0.89
C VAL A 60 -16.43 16.66 -1.31
N PHE A 61 -15.43 15.98 -0.72
CA PHE A 61 -14.02 16.17 -1.05
C PHE A 61 -13.71 15.82 -2.50
N ILE A 62 -14.19 14.66 -2.98
CA ILE A 62 -14.00 14.22 -4.37
C ILE A 62 -14.62 15.22 -5.35
N LEU A 63 -15.89 15.61 -5.14
CA LEU A 63 -16.55 16.53 -6.07
C LEU A 63 -15.87 17.91 -6.09
N ARG A 64 -15.44 18.44 -4.93
CA ARG A 64 -14.95 19.82 -4.80
C ARG A 64 -13.46 19.97 -5.09
N ASP A 65 -12.63 19.13 -4.47
CA ASP A 65 -11.17 19.30 -4.48
C ASP A 65 -10.48 18.40 -5.51
N VAL A 66 -11.09 17.28 -5.92
CA VAL A 66 -10.55 16.41 -6.98
C VAL A 66 -11.13 16.76 -8.35
N LEU A 67 -12.46 16.82 -8.46
CA LEU A 67 -13.15 17.10 -9.73
C LEU A 67 -13.36 18.60 -10.00
N GLY A 68 -13.03 19.47 -9.04
CA GLY A 68 -13.13 20.92 -9.20
C GLY A 68 -14.55 21.48 -9.35
N TRP A 69 -15.60 20.72 -8.99
CA TRP A 69 -16.98 21.17 -9.15
C TRP A 69 -17.27 22.38 -8.26
N PRO A 70 -18.13 23.33 -8.67
CA PRO A 70 -18.59 24.41 -7.79
C PRO A 70 -19.45 23.89 -6.63
N ALA A 71 -19.47 24.63 -5.50
CA ALA A 71 -20.14 24.21 -4.27
C ALA A 71 -21.65 24.01 -4.43
N SER A 72 -22.28 24.84 -5.25
CA SER A 72 -23.70 24.71 -5.62
C SER A 72 -23.97 23.39 -6.34
N LYS A 73 -23.18 23.08 -7.39
CA LYS A 73 -23.34 21.83 -8.15
C LYS A 73 -23.12 20.58 -7.29
N ALA A 74 -22.14 20.62 -6.38
CA ALA A 74 -21.92 19.52 -5.43
C ALA A 74 -23.04 19.40 -4.38
N ALA A 75 -23.62 20.52 -3.96
CA ALA A 75 -24.75 20.55 -3.03
C ALA A 75 -26.00 19.93 -3.67
N ASP A 76 -26.30 20.31 -4.90
CA ASP A 76 -27.42 19.76 -5.68
C ASP A 76 -27.25 18.25 -5.90
N ALA A 77 -26.05 17.80 -6.30
CA ALA A 77 -25.77 16.40 -6.58
C ALA A 77 -25.79 15.49 -5.34
N LEU A 78 -25.55 16.04 -4.14
CA LEU A 78 -25.53 15.30 -2.88
C LEU A 78 -26.80 15.53 -2.04
N GLU A 79 -27.77 16.27 -2.55
CA GLU A 79 -28.98 16.69 -1.82
C GLU A 79 -28.65 17.37 -0.47
N LEU A 80 -27.63 18.23 -0.49
CA LEU A 80 -27.16 19.00 0.66
C LEU A 80 -27.35 20.50 0.44
N THR A 81 -27.21 21.29 1.49
CA THR A 81 -27.07 22.74 1.36
C THR A 81 -25.62 23.11 1.04
N VAL A 82 -25.40 24.26 0.38
CA VAL A 82 -24.05 24.80 0.11
C VAL A 82 -23.25 24.99 1.40
N ALA A 83 -23.91 25.37 2.50
CA ALA A 83 -23.29 25.49 3.82
C ALA A 83 -22.83 24.13 4.35
N SER A 84 -23.65 23.08 4.21
CA SER A 84 -23.29 21.71 4.58
C SER A 84 -22.10 21.17 3.76
N VAL A 85 -22.06 21.45 2.46
CA VAL A 85 -20.91 21.12 1.58
C VAL A 85 -19.65 21.83 2.04
N THR A 86 -19.72 23.13 2.32
CA THR A 86 -18.55 23.92 2.76
C THR A 86 -18.00 23.42 4.10
N SER A 87 -18.90 23.14 5.05
CA SER A 87 -18.54 22.60 6.36
C SER A 87 -17.95 21.19 6.29
N ALA A 88 -18.53 20.32 5.44
CA ALA A 88 -18.02 18.99 5.21
C ALA A 88 -16.64 19.01 4.53
N LEU A 89 -16.42 19.92 3.56
CA LEU A 89 -15.14 20.08 2.90
C LEU A 89 -14.05 20.58 3.86
N GLN A 90 -14.38 21.52 4.74
CA GLN A 90 -13.44 22.00 5.75
C GLN A 90 -12.99 20.88 6.69
N ARG A 91 -13.92 20.05 7.18
CA ARG A 91 -13.58 18.88 8.00
C ARG A 91 -12.78 17.85 7.22
N ALA A 92 -13.14 17.60 5.97
CA ALA A 92 -12.38 16.71 5.10
C ALA A 92 -10.93 17.16 4.98
N ARG A 93 -10.67 18.45 4.69
CA ARG A 93 -9.31 19.01 4.61
C ARG A 93 -8.53 18.95 5.92
N VAL A 94 -9.20 19.01 7.07
CA VAL A 94 -8.55 18.79 8.38
C VAL A 94 -8.08 17.35 8.50
N THR A 95 -8.97 16.38 8.30
CA THR A 95 -8.62 14.96 8.33
C THR A 95 -7.55 14.61 7.30
N MET A 96 -7.64 15.16 6.09
CA MET A 96 -6.62 14.95 5.04
C MET A 96 -5.25 15.50 5.46
N ARG A 97 -5.17 16.66 6.12
CA ARG A 97 -3.91 17.21 6.66
C ARG A 97 -3.35 16.41 7.84
N GLU A 98 -4.22 15.83 8.66
CA GLU A 98 -3.78 14.97 9.77
C GLU A 98 -3.25 13.62 9.29
N GLN A 99 -3.78 13.12 8.18
CA GLN A 99 -3.42 11.81 7.62
C GLN A 99 -2.32 11.89 6.55
N LEU A 100 -2.18 13.03 5.85
CA LEU A 100 -1.11 13.27 4.89
C LEU A 100 -0.09 14.26 5.50
N PRO A 101 1.17 13.88 5.73
CA PRO A 101 2.18 14.81 6.24
C PRO A 101 2.34 16.04 5.32
N ASP A 102 2.66 17.21 5.89
CA ASP A 102 2.64 18.54 5.25
C ASP A 102 3.37 18.61 3.88
N ARG A 103 4.40 17.78 3.66
CA ARG A 103 5.13 17.70 2.37
C ARG A 103 4.40 16.96 1.24
N ARG A 104 3.35 16.18 1.51
CA ARG A 104 2.49 15.59 0.46
C ARG A 104 1.47 16.58 -0.10
N LEU A 105 1.28 17.73 0.56
CA LEU A 105 0.43 18.83 0.06
C LEU A 105 1.20 19.79 -0.85
N ASP A 106 2.52 19.62 -1.02
CA ASP A 106 3.29 20.28 -2.08
C ASP A 106 3.00 19.58 -3.42
N TRP A 107 1.87 19.98 -4.01
CA TRP A 107 1.31 19.81 -5.36
C TRP A 107 2.28 20.03 -6.55
N ARG A 108 3.58 19.87 -6.37
CA ARG A 108 4.63 20.33 -7.31
C ARG A 108 5.66 19.27 -7.70
N SER A 109 5.64 18.06 -7.14
CA SER A 109 6.60 17.02 -7.56
C SER A 109 5.99 16.09 -8.63
N PRO A 110 6.58 15.97 -9.83
CA PRO A 110 6.05 15.11 -10.89
C PRO A 110 6.05 13.65 -10.49
N ALA A 111 4.90 13.03 -10.71
CA ALA A 111 4.71 11.60 -10.72
C ALA A 111 5.69 10.91 -11.67
N ARG A 112 6.35 9.85 -11.22
CA ARG A 112 7.09 8.96 -12.12
C ARG A 112 6.45 7.58 -12.00
N HIS A 113 5.96 7.06 -13.13
CA HIS A 113 5.50 5.67 -13.24
C HIS A 113 6.62 4.67 -12.90
N GLU A 114 7.88 5.12 -12.93
CA GLU A 114 9.05 4.37 -12.51
C GLU A 114 9.57 4.97 -11.21
N LEU A 115 9.86 4.12 -10.22
CA LEU A 115 10.54 4.52 -8.99
C LEU A 115 11.76 5.40 -9.31
N SER A 116 12.05 6.40 -8.50
CA SER A 116 13.33 7.10 -8.58
C SER A 116 14.49 6.16 -8.22
N ASP A 117 15.71 6.51 -8.63
CA ASP A 117 16.91 5.74 -8.23
C ASP A 117 17.06 5.68 -6.69
N ASP A 118 16.70 6.77 -6.01
CA ASP A 118 16.72 6.87 -4.56
C ASP A 118 15.69 5.91 -3.93
N GLU A 119 14.45 5.87 -4.45
CA GLU A 119 13.43 4.94 -3.98
C GLU A 119 13.82 3.48 -4.22
N ARG A 120 14.35 3.17 -5.41
CA ARG A 120 14.90 1.82 -5.70
C ARG A 120 16.01 1.44 -4.72
N GLY A 121 16.92 2.38 -4.42
CA GLY A 121 18.01 2.16 -3.47
C GLY A 121 17.52 1.85 -2.06
N VAL A 122 16.51 2.57 -1.58
CA VAL A 122 15.90 2.35 -0.26
C VAL A 122 15.12 1.04 -0.22
N VAL A 123 14.29 0.74 -1.23
CA VAL A 123 13.56 -0.55 -1.32
C VAL A 123 14.54 -1.72 -1.30
N LYS A 124 15.60 -1.65 -2.13
CA LYS A 124 16.64 -2.67 -2.15
C LYS A 124 17.31 -2.83 -0.79
N SER A 125 17.67 -1.73 -0.13
CA SER A 125 18.31 -1.79 1.20
C SER A 125 17.38 -2.38 2.25
N TYR A 126 16.08 -2.08 2.18
CA TYR A 126 15.05 -2.64 3.06
C TYR A 126 14.90 -4.16 2.88
N MET A 127 14.91 -4.62 1.63
CA MET A 127 14.89 -6.04 1.28
C MET A 127 16.16 -6.75 1.76
N ASP A 128 17.34 -6.20 1.45
CA ASP A 128 18.64 -6.75 1.86
C ASP A 128 18.73 -6.88 3.39
N ALA A 129 18.16 -5.91 4.14
CA ALA A 129 18.13 -5.95 5.59
C ALA A 129 17.19 -7.04 6.13
N HIS A 130 16.03 -7.27 5.49
CA HIS A 130 15.15 -8.41 5.83
C HIS A 130 15.85 -9.75 5.59
N GLU A 131 16.39 -9.96 4.38
CA GLU A 131 17.04 -11.22 4.00
C GLU A 131 18.26 -11.55 4.86
N ARG A 132 18.92 -10.54 5.43
CA ARG A 132 20.07 -10.71 6.34
C ARG A 132 19.70 -10.74 7.83
N ASN A 133 18.41 -10.59 8.17
CA ASN A 133 17.96 -10.35 9.54
C ASN A 133 18.75 -9.20 10.22
N ASP A 134 19.04 -8.13 9.46
CA ASP A 134 19.82 -6.97 9.89
C ASP A 134 18.91 -5.91 10.53
N LEU A 135 18.65 -6.08 11.82
CA LEU A 135 17.83 -5.17 12.63
C LEU A 135 18.40 -3.74 12.67
N ASN A 136 19.73 -3.59 12.66
CA ASN A 136 20.35 -2.27 12.65
C ASN A 136 20.18 -1.60 11.29
N GLY A 137 20.31 -2.36 10.20
CA GLY A 137 20.00 -1.91 8.84
C GLY A 137 18.55 -1.47 8.70
N LEU A 138 17.60 -2.25 9.22
CA LEU A 138 16.18 -1.87 9.24
C LEU A 138 15.95 -0.58 10.01
N MET A 139 16.43 -0.50 11.24
CA MET A 139 16.30 0.71 12.07
C MET A 139 16.94 1.93 11.39
N ALA A 140 18.06 1.76 10.70
CA ALA A 140 18.72 2.82 9.96
C ALA A 140 17.99 3.27 8.70
N LEU A 141 17.00 2.53 8.19
CA LEU A 141 16.18 2.95 7.05
C LEU A 141 14.91 3.68 7.48
N LEU A 142 14.42 3.42 8.69
CA LEU A 142 13.21 4.03 9.23
C LEU A 142 13.49 5.44 9.76
N ARG A 143 12.46 6.28 9.71
CA ARG A 143 12.44 7.59 10.37
C ARG A 143 12.09 7.44 11.86
N ASP A 144 12.59 8.32 12.71
CA ASP A 144 12.29 8.27 14.17
C ASP A 144 10.86 8.70 14.52
N ASP A 145 10.14 9.30 13.59
CA ASP A 145 8.69 9.53 13.64
C ASP A 145 7.99 8.74 12.52
N LEU A 146 8.27 7.43 12.49
CA LEU A 146 7.67 6.49 11.55
C LEU A 146 6.16 6.43 11.76
N ARG A 147 5.39 6.64 10.69
CA ARG A 147 3.98 6.28 10.65
C ARG A 147 3.86 4.81 10.26
N PHE A 148 3.30 3.99 11.13
CA PHE A 148 3.17 2.55 10.91
C PHE A 148 1.71 2.13 10.99
N ALA A 149 1.28 1.30 10.04
CA ALA A 149 -0.04 0.69 10.02
C ALA A 149 0.02 -0.74 9.47
N MET A 150 -0.78 -1.64 10.02
CA MET A 150 -1.02 -2.99 9.50
C MET A 150 -2.49 -3.11 9.11
N LEU A 151 -2.80 -3.02 7.82
CA LEU A 151 -4.17 -3.13 7.36
C LEU A 151 -4.58 -4.60 7.23
N PRO A 152 -5.81 -4.96 7.64
CA PRO A 152 -6.99 -4.12 7.83
C PRO A 152 -7.19 -3.50 9.22
N GLU A 153 -6.26 -3.70 10.16
CA GLU A 153 -6.44 -3.25 11.53
C GLU A 153 -6.59 -1.72 11.57
N PRO A 154 -7.61 -1.20 12.27
CA PRO A 154 -7.86 0.23 12.30
C PRO A 154 -6.80 0.93 13.17
N GLY A 155 -6.06 1.86 12.55
CA GLY A 155 -5.15 2.75 13.26
C GLY A 155 -3.84 2.98 12.53
N THR A 156 -3.26 4.16 12.76
CA THR A 156 -1.89 4.47 12.36
C THR A 156 -1.18 4.97 13.60
N SER A 157 -0.08 4.34 13.96
CA SER A 157 0.74 4.74 15.10
C SER A 157 1.94 5.53 14.60
N VAL A 158 2.28 6.60 15.32
CA VAL A 158 3.57 7.27 15.16
C VAL A 158 4.51 6.66 16.20
N ILE A 159 5.54 5.97 15.74
CA ILE A 159 6.48 5.22 16.58
C ILE A 159 7.91 5.53 16.18
N THR A 160 8.85 5.31 17.09
CA THR A 160 10.26 5.43 16.75
C THR A 160 10.72 4.24 15.90
N ALA A 161 11.80 4.43 15.14
CA ALA A 161 12.44 3.35 14.39
C ALA A 161 12.81 2.17 15.30
N LYS A 162 13.29 2.48 16.50
CA LYS A 162 13.64 1.48 17.52
C LYS A 162 12.40 0.73 18.02
N ASP A 163 11.34 1.43 18.39
CA ASP A 163 10.13 0.79 18.92
C ASP A 163 9.44 -0.09 17.86
N ALA A 164 9.50 0.31 16.59
CA ALA A 164 9.01 -0.50 15.48
C ALA A 164 9.76 -1.85 15.39
N VAL A 165 11.09 -1.79 15.35
CA VAL A 165 11.95 -2.99 15.24
C VAL A 165 11.84 -3.86 16.49
N ASP A 166 11.85 -3.27 17.68
CA ASP A 166 11.65 -4.00 18.95
C ASP A 166 10.26 -4.67 19.00
N GLY A 167 9.23 -4.01 18.47
CA GLY A 167 7.90 -4.56 18.34
C GLY A 167 7.85 -5.80 17.45
N TRP A 168 8.53 -5.77 16.29
CA TRP A 168 8.64 -6.94 15.41
C TRP A 168 9.36 -8.10 16.07
N VAL A 169 10.48 -7.83 16.76
CA VAL A 169 11.24 -8.86 17.50
C VAL A 169 10.41 -9.44 18.64
N SER A 170 9.73 -8.59 19.41
CA SER A 170 8.87 -9.02 20.52
C SER A 170 7.64 -9.78 20.03
N GLY A 171 7.17 -9.49 18.81
CA GLY A 171 6.15 -10.25 18.10
C GLY A 171 6.62 -11.60 17.55
N GLY A 172 7.91 -11.93 17.72
CA GLY A 172 8.48 -13.22 17.35
C GLY A 172 9.16 -13.26 15.98
N LEU A 173 9.34 -12.12 15.31
CA LEU A 173 10.06 -12.05 14.02
C LEU A 173 11.57 -11.85 14.22
N PHE A 174 12.34 -12.11 13.16
CA PHE A 174 13.80 -11.98 13.09
C PHE A 174 14.58 -12.86 14.10
N GLN A 175 14.01 -14.01 14.45
CA GLN A 175 14.70 -15.02 15.24
C GLN A 175 15.83 -15.65 14.42
N ARG A 176 17.08 -15.33 14.76
CA ARG A 176 18.25 -15.83 14.03
C ARG A 176 18.27 -17.36 13.93
N GLY A 177 18.44 -17.87 12.71
CA GLY A 177 18.46 -19.31 12.43
C GLY A 177 17.08 -19.97 12.43
N TYR A 178 16.02 -19.21 12.69
CA TYR A 178 14.63 -19.64 12.59
C TYR A 178 13.93 -18.94 11.42
N ASP A 179 14.01 -17.61 11.39
CA ASP A 179 13.38 -16.79 10.36
C ASP A 179 14.32 -16.57 9.18
N ASP A 180 13.89 -17.04 8.02
CA ASP A 180 14.57 -16.83 6.76
C ASP A 180 13.64 -16.10 5.79
N TRP A 181 14.08 -14.94 5.33
CA TRP A 181 13.27 -14.02 4.55
C TRP A 181 13.66 -14.06 3.08
N ARG A 182 12.66 -13.92 2.21
CA ARG A 182 12.84 -13.62 0.79
C ARG A 182 11.95 -12.47 0.39
N CYS A 183 12.51 -11.53 -0.35
CA CYS A 183 11.78 -10.35 -0.74
C CYS A 183 11.65 -10.23 -2.26
N LEU A 184 10.56 -9.65 -2.73
CA LEU A 184 10.39 -9.21 -4.13
C LEU A 184 10.04 -7.72 -4.15
N ALA A 185 10.71 -6.94 -5.00
CA ALA A 185 10.34 -5.56 -5.24
C ALA A 185 9.08 -5.48 -6.11
N THR A 186 8.18 -4.55 -5.80
CA THR A 186 6.99 -4.27 -6.61
C THR A 186 6.52 -2.83 -6.39
N THR A 187 5.45 -2.44 -7.07
CA THR A 187 4.70 -1.22 -6.78
C THR A 187 3.23 -1.58 -6.59
N VAL A 188 2.62 -0.94 -5.58
CA VAL A 188 1.17 -1.00 -5.38
C VAL A 188 0.67 0.40 -5.05
N ASN A 189 -0.50 0.75 -5.56
CA ASN A 189 -1.09 2.07 -5.38
C ASN A 189 -0.13 3.20 -5.81
N ARG A 190 0.70 2.95 -6.84
CA ARG A 190 1.80 3.80 -7.32
C ARG A 190 2.84 4.18 -6.28
N MET A 191 3.04 3.31 -5.30
CA MET A 191 4.05 3.48 -4.27
C MET A 191 5.04 2.31 -4.28
N PRO A 192 6.33 2.57 -3.97
CA PRO A 192 7.31 1.51 -3.79
C PRO A 192 6.84 0.52 -2.72
N ALA A 193 6.99 -0.77 -3.01
CA ALA A 193 6.61 -1.82 -2.08
C ALA A 193 7.57 -3.02 -2.14
N ALA A 194 7.64 -3.73 -1.01
CA ALA A 194 8.34 -5.00 -0.90
C ALA A 194 7.35 -6.10 -0.50
N VAL A 195 7.31 -7.18 -1.29
CA VAL A 195 6.62 -8.41 -0.92
C VAL A 195 7.57 -9.22 -0.05
N LEU A 196 7.14 -9.59 1.14
CA LEU A 196 7.93 -10.36 2.10
C LEU A 196 7.39 -11.78 2.15
N TYR A 197 8.30 -12.74 1.96
CA TYR A 197 8.06 -14.16 2.20
C TYR A 197 8.90 -14.61 3.39
N LEU A 198 8.31 -15.43 4.25
CA LEU A 198 8.96 -15.97 5.43
C LEU A 198 8.98 -17.50 5.35
N ARG A 199 10.14 -18.07 5.66
CA ARG A 199 10.31 -19.50 5.90
C ARG A 199 10.71 -19.71 7.35
N THR A 200 10.08 -20.70 7.97
CA THR A 200 10.42 -21.19 9.32
C THR A 200 11.12 -22.55 9.20
N PRO A 201 11.85 -23.05 10.21
CA PRO A 201 12.65 -24.26 10.09
C PRO A 201 11.86 -25.53 9.76
N ASP A 202 10.58 -25.56 10.14
CA ASP A 202 9.70 -26.70 9.91
C ASP A 202 9.01 -26.66 8.54
N ASP A 203 9.19 -25.57 7.78
CA ASP A 203 8.62 -25.40 6.44
C ASP A 203 9.76 -25.31 5.40
N PRO A 204 9.80 -26.20 4.39
CA PRO A 204 10.80 -26.09 3.33
C PRO A 204 10.58 -24.89 2.40
N GLU A 205 9.37 -24.32 2.35
CA GLU A 205 8.96 -23.25 1.43
C GLU A 205 8.94 -21.88 2.11
N TYR A 206 9.24 -20.83 1.34
CA TYR A 206 8.98 -19.46 1.78
C TYR A 206 7.51 -19.13 1.51
N ARG A 207 6.73 -18.81 2.53
CA ARG A 207 5.31 -18.44 2.40
C ARG A 207 5.12 -16.94 2.35
N LEU A 208 4.18 -16.48 1.54
CA LEU A 208 3.80 -15.08 1.48
C LEU A 208 3.37 -14.60 2.87
N PHE A 209 4.07 -13.59 3.39
CA PHE A 209 3.85 -13.05 4.73
C PHE A 209 3.10 -11.73 4.69
N THR A 210 3.62 -10.74 3.95
CA THR A 210 2.98 -9.42 3.84
C THR A 210 3.49 -8.65 2.62
N ILE A 211 2.78 -7.57 2.25
CA ILE A 211 3.31 -6.53 1.37
C ILE A 211 3.51 -5.27 2.21
N ALA A 212 4.74 -4.79 2.25
CA ALA A 212 5.10 -3.53 2.89
C ALA A 212 5.16 -2.41 1.84
N VAL A 213 4.26 -1.43 1.95
CA VAL A 213 4.26 -0.23 1.11
C VAL A 213 5.05 0.86 1.82
N LEU A 214 6.00 1.45 1.10
CA LEU A 214 7.02 2.32 1.65
C LEU A 214 6.83 3.74 1.11
N HIS A 215 6.59 4.70 2.01
CA HIS A 215 6.71 6.10 1.67
C HIS A 215 8.10 6.60 2.07
N ILE A 216 8.86 7.05 1.08
CA ILE A 216 10.26 7.42 1.24
C ILE A 216 10.38 8.94 1.15
N VAL A 217 10.99 9.55 2.16
CA VAL A 217 11.26 10.99 2.22
C VAL A 217 12.71 11.18 2.62
N ASP A 218 13.46 11.95 1.82
CA ASP A 218 14.88 12.25 2.07
C ASP A 218 15.73 10.99 2.35
N GLY A 219 15.46 9.90 1.61
CA GLY A 219 16.18 8.62 1.73
C GLY A 219 15.81 7.76 2.94
N LYS A 220 14.75 8.11 3.69
CA LYS A 220 14.25 7.36 4.85
C LYS A 220 12.79 6.97 4.67
N ILE A 221 12.40 5.84 5.25
CA ILE A 221 11.02 5.39 5.27
C ILE A 221 10.27 6.20 6.34
N ALA A 222 9.43 7.13 5.88
CA ALA A 222 8.62 8.00 6.74
C ALA A 222 7.28 7.36 7.11
N GLU A 223 6.75 6.48 6.26
CA GLU A 223 5.54 5.70 6.49
C GLU A 223 5.71 4.29 5.92
N LEU A 224 5.26 3.30 6.70
CA LEU A 224 5.27 1.89 6.34
C LEU A 224 3.89 1.31 6.61
N THR A 225 3.22 0.89 5.53
CA THR A 225 1.90 0.28 5.59
C THR A 225 2.00 -1.17 5.15
N GLY A 226 1.81 -2.10 6.08
CA GLY A 226 1.72 -3.52 5.80
C GLY A 226 0.30 -3.90 5.39
N PHE A 227 0.20 -4.78 4.40
CA PHE A 227 -1.05 -5.44 4.01
C PHE A 227 -0.88 -6.94 4.16
N ASP A 228 -1.86 -7.60 4.76
CA ASP A 228 -2.03 -9.04 4.51
C ASP A 228 -2.23 -9.22 3.00
N ALA A 229 -1.44 -10.10 2.40
CA ALA A 229 -1.49 -10.39 0.96
C ALA A 229 -2.13 -11.75 0.67
N THR A 230 -2.51 -12.49 1.72
CA THR A 230 -3.27 -13.73 1.63
C THR A 230 -4.64 -13.46 1.00
N ASP A 231 -5.12 -14.38 0.16
CA ASP A 231 -6.43 -14.32 -0.50
C ASP A 231 -6.67 -13.10 -1.40
N LYS A 232 -5.59 -12.52 -1.98
CA LYS A 232 -5.66 -11.39 -2.93
C LYS A 232 -5.21 -11.79 -4.33
N PRO A 233 -6.02 -12.53 -5.11
CA PRO A 233 -5.63 -13.09 -6.40
C PRO A 233 -5.27 -12.02 -7.45
N TRP A 234 -5.80 -10.80 -7.30
CA TRP A 234 -5.50 -9.69 -8.21
C TRP A 234 -4.05 -9.21 -8.13
N LEU A 235 -3.33 -9.48 -7.03
CA LEU A 235 -1.91 -9.16 -6.91
C LEU A 235 -1.02 -10.07 -7.76
N SER A 236 -1.53 -11.23 -8.18
CA SER A 236 -0.79 -12.24 -8.96
C SER A 236 0.55 -12.64 -8.33
N LEU A 237 0.60 -12.66 -6.99
CA LEU A 237 1.76 -13.11 -6.23
C LEU A 237 1.67 -14.62 -5.98
N PRO A 238 2.77 -15.37 -6.16
CA PRO A 238 2.77 -16.78 -5.80
C PRO A 238 2.59 -16.92 -4.28
N PRO A 239 1.79 -17.88 -3.79
CA PRO A 239 1.59 -18.08 -2.35
C PRO A 239 2.85 -18.59 -1.66
N THR A 240 3.74 -19.27 -2.40
CA THR A 240 5.02 -19.76 -1.90
C THR A 240 6.15 -19.58 -2.93
N LEU A 241 7.39 -19.49 -2.45
CA LEU A 241 8.61 -19.55 -3.24
C LEU A 241 9.44 -20.77 -2.85
N SER A 242 9.95 -21.50 -3.84
CA SER A 242 10.88 -22.61 -3.61
C SER A 242 12.29 -22.08 -3.32
N SER A 243 13.02 -22.76 -2.43
CA SER A 243 14.40 -22.44 -2.07
C SER A 243 15.40 -22.55 -3.22
N ASP A 244 15.05 -23.23 -4.30
CA ASP A 244 15.97 -23.62 -5.38
C ASP A 244 16.00 -22.65 -6.57
N LYS A 245 15.24 -21.56 -6.55
CA LYS A 245 15.25 -20.54 -7.61
C LYS A 245 15.04 -19.16 -7.00
N SER A 246 16.02 -18.27 -7.15
CA SER A 246 15.72 -16.83 -7.15
C SER A 246 14.98 -16.54 -8.46
N PRO A 247 13.69 -16.17 -8.44
CA PRO A 247 13.12 -15.49 -9.58
C PRO A 247 13.60 -14.04 -9.45
N ILE A 248 14.68 -13.70 -10.16
CA ILE A 248 14.72 -12.35 -10.70
C ILE A 248 13.51 -12.32 -11.63
N VAL A 249 12.41 -11.74 -11.16
CA VAL A 249 11.29 -11.40 -12.03
C VAL A 249 11.79 -10.24 -12.87
N ASP A 250 12.54 -10.59 -13.91
CA ASP A 250 12.75 -9.71 -15.05
C ASP A 250 11.35 -9.43 -15.61
N GLU A 251 10.97 -8.16 -15.75
CA GLU A 251 9.65 -7.74 -16.24
C GLU A 251 9.27 -8.42 -17.57
N SER A 252 10.28 -8.86 -18.33
CA SER A 252 10.16 -9.69 -19.53
C SER A 252 9.52 -11.07 -19.29
N SER A 253 9.86 -11.77 -18.20
CA SER A 253 9.39 -13.14 -17.94
C SER A 253 7.92 -13.21 -17.49
N ALA A 254 7.41 -12.16 -16.83
CA ALA A 254 5.98 -12.05 -16.52
C ALA A 254 5.12 -11.95 -17.79
N ARG A 255 5.67 -11.40 -18.87
CA ARG A 255 4.99 -11.24 -20.16
C ARG A 255 4.88 -12.55 -20.93
N ALA A 256 5.86 -13.44 -20.80
CA ALA A 256 5.89 -14.73 -21.50
C ALA A 256 4.90 -15.74 -20.92
N ALA A 257 4.76 -15.81 -19.59
CA ALA A 257 3.84 -16.74 -18.93
C ALA A 257 2.35 -16.45 -19.21
N ILE A 258 2.01 -15.24 -19.66
CA ILE A 258 0.64 -14.82 -19.97
C ILE A 258 0.20 -15.25 -21.38
N THR A 259 1.13 -15.54 -22.29
CA THR A 259 0.76 -15.88 -23.68
C THR A 259 0.27 -17.33 -23.82
N GLU A 260 0.74 -18.26 -22.98
CA GLU A 260 0.32 -19.68 -23.04
C GLU A 260 -1.08 -19.95 -22.46
N VAL A 261 -1.65 -19.06 -21.65
CA VAL A 261 -2.99 -19.24 -21.06
C VAL A 261 -4.11 -18.70 -21.96
N THR A 262 -3.78 -17.96 -23.03
CA THR A 262 -4.75 -17.45 -24.01
C THR A 262 -4.83 -18.29 -25.29
N ALA A 263 -4.19 -19.45 -25.33
CA ALA A 263 -4.18 -20.35 -26.49
C ALA A 263 -4.59 -21.79 -26.11
N GLU A 264 -5.69 -21.94 -25.37
CA GLU A 264 -6.50 -23.17 -25.34
C GLU A 264 -7.98 -22.87 -25.07
#